data_AF-A0A2V7PGI2-F1
#
_entry.id   AF-A0A2V7PGI2-F1
#
_cell.length_a   1.000
_cell.length_b   1.000
_cell.length_c   1.000
_cell.angle_alpha   90.00
_cell.angle_beta   90.00
_cell.angle_gamma   90.00
#
_symmetry.space_group_name_H-M   'P 1'
#
loop_
_entity.id
_entity.type
_entity.pdbx_description
1 polymer ?
#
loop_
_entity_poly.entity_id
_entity_poly.type
_entity_poly.pdbx_seq_one_letter_code
_entity_poly.pdbx_strand_id
1 'polypeptide(L)'
;MFLTAEPPNRLTAQDTSRIAEAQSVLSQLVESYGVSGSEAPVRSTVQRLLPTWAKTETDTAGNLWVRVGQGDGGGPVVIVAHMDEIGFRVDTINADGTLGLRNRGGFILSLFEAKPALIHGDRADIPGIFLPRDTGLTRRT
;
A
#
# COMPACT_ATOMS: atom_id res chain seq x y z
N MET A 1 -6.41 36.80 15.55
CA MET A 1 -7.89 36.78 15.46
C MET A 1 -8.23 35.77 14.37
N PHE A 2 -8.94 34.69 14.69
CA PHE A 2 -9.36 33.69 13.71
C PHE A 2 -10.87 33.50 13.79
N LEU A 3 -11.51 33.39 12.62
CA LEU A 3 -12.93 33.15 12.43
C LEU A 3 -13.08 31.82 11.68
N THR A 4 -13.93 30.92 12.16
CA THR A 4 -14.39 29.77 11.39
C THR A 4 -15.80 30.05 10.90
N ALA A 5 -16.01 30.06 9.58
CA ALA A 5 -17.33 30.01 9.00
C ALA A 5 -17.68 28.53 8.75
N GLU A 6 -18.63 27.98 9.49
CA GLU A 6 -19.32 26.76 9.08
C GLU A 6 -20.05 27.08 7.77
N PRO A 7 -19.74 26.42 6.64
CA PRO A 7 -20.44 26.68 5.40
C PRO A 7 -21.93 26.31 5.57
N PRO A 8 -22.88 27.16 5.12
CA PRO A 8 -24.31 26.93 5.30
C PRO A 8 -24.84 25.69 4.57
N ASN A 9 -24.07 25.18 3.61
CA ASN A 9 -24.32 23.89 2.98
C ASN A 9 -23.31 22.87 3.51
N ARG A 10 -23.79 21.83 4.20
CA ARG A 10 -23.05 20.56 4.27
C ARG A 10 -22.73 20.17 2.84
N LEU A 11 -21.45 20.24 2.46
CA LEU A 11 -20.99 19.70 1.21
C LEU A 11 -21.50 18.25 1.15
N THR A 12 -22.15 17.87 0.05
CA THR A 12 -22.57 16.48 -0.22
C THR A 12 -21.42 15.45 -0.08
N ALA A 13 -20.18 15.94 0.02
CA ALA A 13 -18.97 15.21 0.41
C ALA A 13 -18.92 14.72 1.87
N GLN A 14 -19.90 15.05 2.72
CA GLN A 14 -20.00 14.58 4.11
C GLN A 14 -21.22 13.66 4.33
N ASP A 15 -21.59 12.87 3.33
CA ASP A 15 -22.48 11.73 3.57
C ASP A 15 -21.71 10.68 4.38
N THR A 16 -21.91 10.69 5.70
CA THR A 16 -21.25 9.77 6.64
C THR A 16 -21.44 8.31 6.24
N SER A 17 -22.57 7.96 5.61
CA SER A 17 -22.82 6.59 5.15
C SER A 17 -21.89 6.18 4.01
N ARG A 18 -21.72 7.04 3.00
CA ARG A 18 -20.78 6.81 1.89
C ARG A 18 -19.32 6.84 2.33
N ILE A 19 -18.98 7.71 3.28
CA ILE A 19 -17.62 7.73 3.87
C ILE A 19 -17.35 6.42 4.59
N ALA A 20 -18.30 5.93 5.41
CA ALA A 20 -18.15 4.67 6.11
C ALA A 20 -18.04 3.48 5.15
N GLU A 21 -18.85 3.47 4.08
CA GLU A 21 -18.76 2.46 3.02
C GLU A 21 -17.38 2.48 2.35
N ALA A 22 -16.92 3.64 1.90
CA ALA A 22 -15.60 3.78 1.29
C ALA A 22 -14.48 3.38 2.25
N GLN A 23 -14.55 3.80 3.51
CA GLN A 23 -13.59 3.41 4.55
C GLN A 23 -13.54 1.89 4.73
N SER A 24 -14.70 1.21 4.73
CA SER A 24 -14.76 -0.25 4.92
C SER A 24 -14.03 -1.04 3.83
N VAL A 25 -13.93 -0.46 2.62
CA VAL A 25 -13.19 -1.02 1.49
C VAL A 25 -11.73 -0.58 1.53
N LEU A 26 -11.48 0.72 1.69
CA LEU A 26 -10.15 1.32 1.64
C LEU A 26 -9.25 0.84 2.78
N SER A 27 -9.77 0.68 4.00
CA SER A 27 -8.95 0.23 5.13
C SER A 27 -8.36 -1.14 4.85
N GLN A 28 -9.15 -2.08 4.33
CA GLN A 28 -8.69 -3.43 3.99
C GLN A 28 -7.62 -3.41 2.88
N LEU A 29 -7.77 -2.52 1.89
CA LEU A 29 -6.80 -2.39 0.79
C LEU A 29 -5.49 -1.76 1.27
N VAL A 30 -5.56 -0.71 2.10
CA VAL A 30 -4.38 0.02 2.61
C VAL A 30 -3.63 -0.78 3.68
N GLU A 31 -4.32 -1.62 4.45
CA GLU A 31 -3.71 -2.50 5.45
C GLU A 31 -3.18 -3.82 4.85
N SER A 32 -3.43 -4.06 3.56
CA SER A 32 -2.83 -5.18 2.84
C SER A 32 -1.48 -4.75 2.27
N TYR A 33 -0.39 -5.29 2.80
CA TYR A 33 0.95 -4.96 2.33
C TYR A 33 1.32 -5.72 1.05
N GLY A 34 1.98 -5.04 0.12
CA GLY A 34 2.25 -5.60 -1.21
C GLY A 34 3.32 -4.83 -1.98
N VAL A 35 4.57 -4.88 -1.51
CA VAL A 35 5.69 -4.28 -2.25
C VAL A 35 5.84 -4.92 -3.64
N SER A 36 6.30 -4.17 -4.66
CA SER A 36 6.47 -4.69 -6.02
C SER A 36 7.19 -6.05 -6.07
N GLY A 37 6.54 -7.05 -6.66
CA GLY A 37 6.93 -8.47 -6.71
C GLY A 37 6.36 -9.35 -5.59
N SER A 38 5.63 -8.77 -4.64
CA SER A 38 5.03 -9.44 -3.48
C SER A 38 3.55 -9.05 -3.30
N GLU A 39 2.82 -8.77 -4.38
CA GLU A 39 1.45 -8.23 -4.39
C GLU A 39 0.36 -9.26 -4.02
N ALA A 40 0.75 -10.49 -3.71
CA ALA A 40 -0.19 -11.58 -3.46
C ALA A 40 -1.22 -11.29 -2.35
N PRO A 41 -0.85 -10.70 -1.19
CA PRO A 41 -1.83 -10.35 -0.14
C PRO A 41 -2.86 -9.33 -0.63
N VAL A 42 -2.41 -8.27 -1.32
CA VAL A 42 -3.28 -7.24 -1.90
C VAL A 42 -4.23 -7.87 -2.91
N ARG A 43 -3.72 -8.72 -3.81
CA ARG A 43 -4.54 -9.45 -4.79
C ARG A 43 -5.62 -10.29 -4.12
N SER A 44 -5.28 -11.03 -3.06
CA SER A 44 -6.26 -11.82 -2.30
C SER A 44 -7.31 -10.94 -1.62
N THR A 45 -6.94 -9.77 -1.11
CA THR A 45 -7.90 -8.79 -0.57
C THR A 45 -8.82 -8.26 -1.66
N VAL A 46 -8.29 -7.85 -2.82
CA VAL A 46 -9.12 -7.39 -3.96
C VAL A 46 -10.10 -8.50 -4.38
N GLN A 47 -9.62 -9.73 -4.56
CA GLN A 47 -10.48 -10.88 -4.91
C GLN A 47 -11.63 -11.10 -3.94
N ARG A 48 -11.39 -10.94 -2.63
CA ARG A 48 -12.41 -11.08 -1.58
C ARG A 48 -13.43 -9.94 -1.59
N LEU A 49 -13.00 -8.73 -1.92
CA LEU A 49 -13.86 -7.54 -1.98
C LEU A 49 -14.67 -7.45 -3.27
N LEU A 50 -14.23 -8.15 -4.33
CA LEU A 50 -14.98 -8.21 -5.57
C LEU A 50 -16.34 -8.91 -5.36
N PRO A 51 -17.40 -8.45 -6.03
CA PRO A 51 -18.71 -9.05 -5.94
C PRO A 51 -18.70 -10.47 -6.53
N THR A 52 -19.60 -11.34 -6.07
CA THR A 52 -19.65 -12.76 -6.44
C THR A 52 -19.85 -13.03 -7.93
N TRP A 53 -20.37 -12.06 -8.68
CA TRP A 53 -20.52 -12.17 -10.14
C TRP A 53 -19.20 -11.95 -10.89
N ALA A 54 -18.20 -11.31 -10.27
CA ALA A 54 -16.94 -10.96 -10.91
C ALA A 54 -16.07 -12.20 -11.08
N LYS A 55 -15.89 -12.61 -12.34
CA LYS A 55 -14.94 -13.68 -12.70
C LYS A 55 -13.55 -13.08 -12.79
N THR A 56 -12.66 -13.56 -11.94
CA THR A 56 -11.27 -13.12 -11.88
C THR A 56 -10.35 -14.06 -12.62
N GLU A 57 -9.34 -13.51 -13.28
CA GLU A 57 -8.20 -14.23 -13.84
C GLU A 57 -6.92 -13.61 -13.27
N THR A 58 -5.91 -14.42 -12.98
CA THR A 58 -4.59 -13.93 -12.56
C THR A 58 -3.55 -14.40 -13.56
N ASP A 59 -2.80 -13.46 -14.14
CA ASP A 59 -1.75 -13.80 -15.08
C ASP A 59 -0.45 -14.25 -14.39
N THR A 60 0.56 -14.62 -15.17
CA THR A 60 1.85 -15.12 -14.65
C THR A 60 2.68 -14.05 -13.93
N ALA A 61 2.42 -12.77 -14.20
CA ALA A 61 3.05 -11.66 -13.49
C ALA A 61 2.31 -11.33 -12.18
N GLY A 62 1.11 -11.88 -12.00
CA GLY A 62 0.27 -11.69 -10.83
C GLY A 62 -0.77 -10.57 -10.95
N ASN A 63 -0.99 -10.00 -12.14
CA ASN A 63 -2.05 -9.01 -12.31
C ASN A 63 -3.42 -9.68 -12.21
N LEU A 64 -4.37 -9.00 -11.56
CA LEU A 64 -5.75 -9.45 -11.44
C LEU A 64 -6.62 -8.80 -12.53
N TRP A 65 -7.23 -9.63 -13.36
CA TRP A 65 -8.11 -9.20 -14.43
C TRP A 65 -9.57 -9.50 -14.10
N VAL A 66 -10.45 -8.54 -14.38
CA VAL A 66 -11.91 -8.73 -14.40
C VAL A 66 -12.42 -8.19 -15.72
N ARG A 67 -13.15 -9.04 -16.46
CA ARG A 67 -13.81 -8.64 -17.71
C ARG A 67 -15.30 -8.48 -17.44
N VAL A 68 -15.86 -7.33 -17.81
CA VAL A 68 -17.27 -6.99 -17.62
C VAL A 68 -17.90 -6.66 -18.97
N GLY A 69 -19.09 -7.21 -19.22
CA GLY A 69 -19.80 -7.06 -20.49
C GLY A 69 -19.48 -8.18 -21.50
N GLN A 70 -20.24 -8.20 -22.60
CA GLN A 70 -20.09 -9.17 -23.69
C GLN A 70 -19.35 -8.59 -24.91
N GLY A 71 -19.06 -7.29 -24.90
CA GLY A 71 -18.57 -6.53 -26.06
C GLY A 71 -19.70 -6.24 -27.06
N ASP A 72 -19.79 -5.00 -27.53
CA ASP A 72 -20.81 -4.54 -28.49
C ASP A 72 -20.22 -4.20 -29.88
N GLY A 73 -19.00 -4.67 -30.15
CA GLY A 73 -18.26 -4.38 -31.38
C GLY A 73 -17.38 -3.13 -31.30
N GLY A 74 -17.47 -2.34 -30.23
CA GLY A 74 -16.46 -1.35 -29.87
C GLY A 74 -15.20 -1.99 -29.28
N GLY A 75 -14.06 -1.27 -29.34
CA GLY A 75 -12.84 -1.68 -28.64
C GLY A 75 -13.02 -1.65 -27.11
N PRO A 76 -12.23 -2.41 -26.35
CA PRO A 76 -12.39 -2.46 -24.90
C PRO A 76 -11.93 -1.16 -24.23
N VAL A 77 -12.64 -0.74 -23.18
CA VAL A 77 -12.16 0.27 -22.22
C VAL A 77 -11.40 -0.45 -21.12
N VAL A 78 -10.17 -0.02 -20.85
CA VAL A 78 -9.31 -0.61 -19.82
C VAL A 78 -9.11 0.38 -18.68
N ILE A 79 -9.40 -0.05 -17.46
CA ILE A 79 -9.11 0.68 -16.22
C ILE A 79 -7.99 -0.07 -15.52
N VAL A 80 -6.90 0.63 -15.21
CA VAL A 80 -5.72 0.05 -14.55
C VAL A 80 -5.49 0.78 -13.23
N ALA A 81 -5.42 0.00 -12.15
CA ALA A 81 -4.94 0.43 -10.86
C ALA A 81 -3.92 -0.62 -10.40
N HIS A 82 -2.68 -0.19 -10.13
CA HIS A 82 -1.63 -1.11 -9.71
C HIS A 82 -1.85 -1.52 -8.24
N MET A 83 -1.48 -2.75 -7.91
CA MET A 83 -1.65 -3.31 -6.56
C MET A 83 -0.44 -3.07 -5.68
N ASP A 84 0.71 -2.79 -6.29
CA ASP A 84 1.96 -2.68 -5.57
C ASP A 84 2.10 -1.33 -4.87
N GLU A 85 2.82 -1.35 -3.76
CA GLU A 85 3.27 -0.15 -3.07
C GLU A 85 4.80 -0.04 -3.09
N ILE A 86 5.29 1.16 -2.82
CA ILE A 86 6.72 1.34 -2.57
C ILE A 86 7.09 0.64 -1.26
N GLY A 87 8.21 -0.08 -1.26
CA GLY A 87 8.77 -0.63 -0.02
C GLY A 87 10.22 -1.06 -0.15
N PHE A 88 10.62 -2.00 0.69
CA PHE A 88 12.00 -2.48 0.77
C PHE A 88 12.04 -4.00 0.69
N ARG A 89 13.10 -4.53 0.06
CA ARG A 89 13.46 -5.94 0.13
C ARG A 89 14.68 -6.09 1.05
N VAL A 90 14.63 -7.05 1.97
CA VAL A 90 15.83 -7.47 2.71
C VAL A 90 16.73 -8.27 1.77
N ASP A 91 17.95 -7.78 1.57
CA ASP A 91 18.98 -8.45 0.76
C ASP A 91 20.03 -9.14 1.62
N THR A 92 20.35 -8.57 2.79
CA THR A 92 21.43 -9.03 3.65
C THR A 92 21.02 -8.94 5.11
N ILE A 93 21.45 -9.91 5.91
CA ILE A 93 21.45 -9.84 7.38
C ILE A 93 22.91 -9.73 7.82
N ASN A 94 23.26 -8.62 8.44
CA ASN A 94 24.63 -8.35 8.89
C ASN A 94 24.94 -9.13 10.18
N ALA A 95 26.23 -9.25 10.51
CA ALA A 95 26.70 -9.99 11.69
C ALA A 95 26.20 -9.40 13.02
N ASP A 96 25.87 -8.11 13.05
CA ASP A 96 25.29 -7.41 14.22
C ASP A 96 23.75 -7.50 14.27
N GLY A 97 23.14 -8.21 13.32
CA GLY A 97 21.69 -8.37 13.21
C GLY A 97 20.96 -7.26 12.45
N THR A 98 21.66 -6.23 11.95
CA THR A 98 21.04 -5.20 11.11
C THR A 98 20.72 -5.72 9.71
N LEU A 99 19.70 -5.12 9.07
CA LEU A 99 19.24 -5.54 7.74
C LEU A 99 19.74 -4.59 6.66
N GLY A 100 20.37 -5.16 5.62
CA GLY A 100 20.65 -4.48 4.36
C GLY A 100 19.40 -4.49 3.47
N LEU A 101 18.94 -3.31 3.07
CA LEU A 101 17.70 -3.15 2.31
C LEU A 101 17.95 -2.67 0.87
N ARG A 102 17.15 -3.18 -0.05
CA ARG A 102 17.03 -2.69 -1.43
C ARG A 102 15.69 -2.02 -1.64
N ASN A 103 15.72 -0.81 -2.18
CA ASN A 103 14.51 -0.04 -2.49
C ASN A 103 13.69 -0.73 -3.61
N ARG A 104 12.37 -0.72 -3.45
CA ARG A 104 11.39 -1.08 -4.47
C ARG A 104 10.48 0.14 -4.69
N GLY A 105 10.76 0.89 -5.75
CA GLY A 105 10.13 2.19 -6.00
C GLY A 105 11.04 3.38 -5.70
N GLY A 106 10.47 4.58 -5.79
CA GLY A 106 11.16 5.85 -5.56
C GLY A 106 11.02 6.34 -4.12
N PHE A 107 12.13 6.77 -3.51
CA PHE A 107 12.16 7.15 -2.10
C PHE A 107 12.94 8.44 -1.85
N ILE A 108 12.45 9.21 -0.87
CA ILE A 108 13.25 10.20 -0.13
C ILE A 108 13.63 9.54 1.19
N LEU A 109 14.79 8.86 1.22
CA LEU A 109 15.18 7.98 2.34
C LEU A 109 15.22 8.68 3.70
N SER A 110 15.47 9.99 3.74
CA SER A 110 15.47 10.76 4.98
C SER A 110 14.11 10.81 5.69
N LEU A 111 13.00 10.55 4.99
CA LEU A 111 11.67 10.50 5.61
C LEU A 111 11.46 9.23 6.44
N PHE A 112 12.29 8.21 6.24
CA PHE A 112 12.18 6.91 6.91
C PHE A 112 13.06 6.83 8.15
N GLU A 113 14.01 7.75 8.35
CA GLU A 113 14.88 7.76 9.53
C GLU A 113 14.08 7.80 10.83
N ALA A 114 14.40 6.88 11.76
CA ALA A 114 13.69 6.70 13.03
C ALA A 114 12.18 6.42 12.90
N LYS A 115 11.72 5.92 11.75
CA LYS A 115 10.34 5.45 11.56
C LYS A 115 10.22 3.95 11.85
N PRO A 116 9.07 3.52 12.40
CA PRO A 116 8.79 2.10 12.53
C PRO A 116 8.73 1.44 11.15
N ALA A 117 9.13 0.18 11.10
CA ALA A 117 9.02 -0.69 9.95
C ALA A 117 8.33 -1.99 10.37
N LEU A 118 7.65 -2.63 9.43
CA LEU A 118 7.15 -3.98 9.58
C LEU A 118 7.87 -4.86 8.54
N ILE A 119 8.56 -5.90 9.00
CA ILE A 119 9.29 -6.83 8.14
C ILE A 119 8.45 -8.09 8.00
N HIS A 120 8.03 -8.39 6.77
CA HIS A 120 7.33 -9.62 6.46
C HIS A 120 8.33 -10.78 6.28
N GLY A 121 8.23 -11.79 7.15
CA GLY A 121 8.99 -13.03 7.05
C GLY A 121 8.09 -14.24 6.86
N ASP A 122 8.67 -15.40 6.54
CA ASP A 122 7.90 -16.61 6.19
C ASP A 122 7.02 -17.14 7.33
N ARG A 123 7.35 -16.81 8.59
CA ARG A 123 6.63 -17.31 9.78
C ARG A 123 5.72 -16.27 10.41
N ALA A 124 6.17 -15.03 10.46
CA ALA A 124 5.49 -13.93 11.14
C ALA A 124 6.08 -12.60 10.68
N ASP A 125 5.30 -11.55 10.89
CA ASP A 125 5.79 -10.19 10.78
C ASP A 125 6.66 -9.82 11.98
N ILE A 126 7.73 -9.08 11.72
CA ILE A 126 8.73 -8.67 12.70
C ILE A 126 8.73 -7.15 12.76
N PRO A 127 8.47 -6.53 13.92
CA PRO A 127 8.58 -5.08 14.05
C PRO A 127 10.05 -4.67 13.98
N GLY A 128 10.31 -3.54 13.32
CA GLY A 128 11.64 -2.96 13.19
C GLY A 128 11.60 -1.44 13.26
N ILE A 129 12.78 -0.84 13.20
CA ILE A 129 12.95 0.61 13.11
C ILE A 129 14.06 0.92 12.12
N PHE A 130 13.85 1.93 11.28
CA PHE A 130 14.91 2.44 10.42
C PHE A 130 15.92 3.21 11.28
N LEU A 131 17.19 2.82 11.17
CA LEU A 131 18.26 3.53 11.84
C LEU A 131 18.43 4.91 11.22
N PRO A 132 18.43 6.00 12.03
CA PRO A 132 18.75 7.32 11.52
C PRO A 132 20.21 7.35 11.06
N ARG A 133 20.51 8.25 10.11
CA ARG A 133 21.92 8.43 9.70
C ARG A 133 22.71 8.94 10.91
N ASP A 134 23.98 8.54 10.98
CA ASP A 134 24.90 9.15 11.92
C ASP A 134 25.10 10.62 11.51
N THR A 135 24.41 11.51 12.21
CA THR A 135 24.45 12.96 11.98
C THR A 135 25.52 13.62 12.84
N GLY A 136 26.65 12.96 13.12
CA GLY A 136 27.89 13.62 13.55
C GLY A 136 27.85 14.41 14.87
N LEU A 137 26.78 14.33 15.66
CA LEU A 137 26.72 14.89 17.02
C LEU A 137 27.35 13.97 18.07
N THR A 138 27.92 12.84 17.66
CA THR A 138 28.89 12.09 18.48
C THR A 138 30.32 12.55 18.15
N ARG A 139 30.65 13.78 18.53
CA ARG A 139 32.05 14.11 18.79
C ARG A 139 32.47 13.26 19.99
N ARG A 140 33.05 12.09 19.73
CA ARG A 140 33.81 11.35 20.76
C ARG A 140 34.98 12.25 21.17
N THR A 141 34.79 13.01 22.25
CA THR A 141 35.87 13.50 23.12
C THR A 141 36.16 12.45 24.17
#